data_AF-A0A914R7W7-F1
#
_entry.id   AF-A0A914R7W7-F1
#
_cell.length_a   1.000
_cell.length_b   1.000
_cell.length_c   1.000
_cell.angle_alpha   90.00
_cell.angle_beta   90.00
_cell.angle_gamma   90.00
#
_symmetry.space_group_name_H-M   'P 1'
#
loop_
_entity.id
_entity.type
_entity.pdbx_description
1 polymer ?
#
loop_
_entity_poly.entity_id
_entity_poly.type
_entity_poly.pdbx_seq_one_letter_code
_entity_poly.pdbx_strand_id
1 'polypeptide(L)' 'MVGVKLEQRATGFLMKKELDYFAKALESPVRPFLAILGGAKVADKIQLIRNLLDKVDEMIIGGGMAYTFLKVVNGIS' A
#
# COMPACT_ATOMS: atom_id res chain seq x y z
N MET A 1 -11.24 -3.42 18.26
CA MET A 1 -11.44 -1.96 18.18
C MET A 1 -12.88 -1.53 17.87
N VAL A 2 -13.86 -2.44 17.72
CA VAL A 2 -15.25 -2.09 17.34
C VAL A 2 -16.30 -2.36 18.43
N GLY A 3 -15.87 -2.69 19.66
CA GLY A 3 -16.76 -3.13 20.74
C GLY A 3 -17.42 -2.01 21.56
N VAL A 4 -17.01 -0.75 21.36
CA VAL A 4 -17.54 0.39 22.13
C VAL A 4 -18.78 0.96 21.44
N LYS A 5 -19.92 0.92 22.15
CA LYS A 5 -21.22 1.40 21.66
C LYS A 5 -21.60 2.72 22.32
N LEU A 6 -21.04 3.80 21.79
CA LEU A 6 -21.40 5.18 22.12
C LEU A 6 -21.79 5.89 20.82
N GLU A 7 -22.71 6.86 20.90
CA GLU A 7 -23.15 7.63 19.72
C GLU A 7 -21.99 8.38 19.07
N GLN A 8 -21.16 9.04 19.88
CA GLN A 8 -20.00 9.77 19.39
C GLN A 8 -18.75 8.89 19.41
N ARG A 9 -18.13 8.73 18.24
CA ARG A 9 -16.85 8.05 18.05
C ARG A 9 -15.92 8.99 17.31
N ALA A 10 -14.97 9.55 18.05
CA ALA A 10 -13.96 10.45 17.50
C ALA A 10 -12.61 9.74 17.41
N THR A 11 -11.75 10.25 16.54
CA THR A 11 -10.35 9.83 16.43
C THR A 11 -9.44 10.83 17.14
N GLY A 12 -8.34 10.34 17.71
CA GLY A 12 -7.29 11.21 18.22
C GLY A 12 -6.52 11.90 17.08
N PHE A 13 -5.74 12.93 17.43
CA PHE A 13 -4.98 13.70 16.43
C PHE A 13 -3.96 12.88 15.65
N LEU A 14 -3.38 11.84 16.25
CA LEU A 14 -2.43 10.95 15.57
C LEU A 14 -3.10 10.18 14.43
N MET A 15 -4.23 9.52 14.71
CA MET A 15 -4.97 8.78 13.71
C MET A 15 -5.63 9.70 12.68
N LYS A 16 -6.05 10.92 13.08
CA LYS A 16 -6.44 11.96 12.12
C LYS A 16 -5.31 12.26 11.13
N LYS A 17 -4.09 12.49 11.62
CA LYS A 17 -2.93 12.78 10.79
C LYS A 17 -2.64 11.63 9.83
N GLU A 18 -2.67 10.39 10.29
CA GLU A 18 -2.49 9.22 9.41
C GLU A 18 -3.52 9.19 8.28
N LEU A 19 -4.82 9.37 8.60
CA LEU A 19 -5.89 9.41 7.61
C LEU A 19 -5.69 10.55 6.60
N ASP A 20 -5.29 11.74 7.05
CA ASP A 20 -5.04 12.89 6.17
C ASP A 20 -3.88 12.62 5.20
N TYR A 21 -2.81 11.95 5.65
CA TYR A 21 -1.69 11.57 4.79
C TYR A 21 -2.09 10.50 3.77
N PHE A 22 -2.85 9.48 4.19
CA PHE A 22 -3.33 8.43 3.29
C PHE A 22 -4.32 8.98 2.26
N ALA A 23 -5.25 9.85 2.65
CA ALA A 23 -6.20 10.47 1.74
C ALA A 23 -5.48 11.26 0.64
N LYS A 24 -4.51 12.11 1.02
CA LYS A 24 -3.70 12.87 0.05
C LYS A 24 -2.96 11.95 -0.93
N ALA A 25 -2.35 10.87 -0.44
CA ALA A 25 -1.61 9.94 -1.30
C ALA A 25 -2.52 9.12 -2.23
N LEU A 26 -3.77 8.87 -1.85
CA LEU A 26 -4.67 7.96 -2.57
C LEU A 26 -5.70 8.66 -3.47
N GLU A 27 -6.05 9.92 -3.21
CA GLU A 27 -7.08 10.68 -3.94
C GLU A 27 -6.50 11.75 -4.86
N SER A 28 -5.46 12.45 -4.45
CA SER A 28 -4.82 13.51 -5.25
C SER A 28 -3.32 13.58 -4.97
N PRO A 29 -2.56 12.53 -5.32
CA PRO A 29 -1.12 12.50 -5.08
C PRO A 29 -0.41 13.55 -5.93
N VAL A 30 0.64 14.15 -5.36
CA VAL A 30 1.60 14.93 -6.13
C VAL A 30 2.37 13.96 -7.03
N ARG A 31 2.36 14.21 -8.33
CA ARG A 31 3.02 13.36 -9.32
C ARG A 31 4.43 13.87 -9.64
N PRO A 32 5.40 12.97 -9.93
CA PRO A 32 5.25 11.52 -10.01
C PRO A 32 5.08 10.84 -8.65
N PHE A 33 4.10 9.95 -8.55
CA PHE A 33 3.78 9.19 -7.35
C PHE A 33 4.40 7.79 -7.42
N LEU A 34 5.42 7.56 -6.60
CA LEU A 34 6.15 6.29 -6.52
C LEU A 34 5.67 5.47 -5.32
N ALA A 35 5.27 4.21 -5.56
CA ALA A 35 5.05 3.22 -4.51
C ALA A 35 6.23 2.24 -4.40
N ILE A 36 6.72 2.05 -3.17
CA ILE A 36 7.78 1.07 -2.87
C ILE A 36 7.18 -0.06 -2.03
N LEU A 37 7.15 -1.27 -2.59
CA LEU A 37 6.54 -2.45 -2.01
C LEU A 37 7.61 -3.52 -1.76
N GLY A 38 7.98 -3.70 -0.50
CA GLY A 38 8.84 -4.81 -0.06
C GLY A 38 8.06 -5.94 0.62
N GLY A 39 8.74 -7.01 1.01
CA GLY A 39 8.15 -8.09 1.81
C GLY A 39 8.69 -9.46 1.44
N ALA A 40 8.23 -10.50 2.14
CA ALA A 40 8.68 -11.88 1.89
C ALA A 40 7.68 -12.69 1.03
N LYS A 41 6.37 -12.51 1.24
CA LYS A 41 5.33 -13.30 0.58
C LYS A 41 4.48 -12.42 -0.34
N VAL A 42 4.39 -12.82 -1.60
CA VAL A 42 3.57 -12.12 -2.61
C VAL A 42 2.08 -12.23 -2.30
N ALA A 43 1.63 -13.41 -1.83
CA ALA A 43 0.21 -13.73 -1.63
C ALA A 43 -0.53 -12.68 -0.78
N ASP A 44 0.10 -12.22 0.31
CA ASP A 44 -0.49 -11.26 1.25
C ASP A 44 -0.61 -9.84 0.65
N LYS A 45 0.10 -9.56 -0.45
CA LYS A 45 0.24 -8.22 -1.02
C LYS A 45 -0.34 -8.06 -2.42
N ILE A 46 -0.84 -9.13 -3.04
CA ILE A 46 -1.43 -9.09 -4.39
C ILE A 46 -2.57 -8.08 -4.49
N GLN A 47 -3.49 -8.07 -3.51
CA GLN A 47 -4.61 -7.12 -3.52
C GLN A 47 -4.13 -5.67 -3.39
N LEU A 48 -3.12 -5.43 -2.55
CA LEU A 48 -2.54 -4.11 -2.38
C LEU A 48 -1.88 -3.61 -3.67
N ILE A 49 -1.11 -4.47 -4.35
CA ILE A 49 -0.49 -4.14 -5.64
C ILE A 49 -1.57 -3.74 -6.65
N ARG A 50 -2.63 -4.56 -6.79
CA ARG A 50 -3.74 -4.29 -7.73
C ARG A 50 -4.40 -2.93 -7.47
N ASN A 51 -4.66 -2.59 -6.20
CA ASN A 51 -5.29 -1.33 -5.85
C ASN A 51 -4.38 -0.10 -6.07
N LEU A 52 -3.07 -0.29 -6.03
CA LEU A 52 -2.10 0.80 -6.21
C LEU A 52 -1.73 1.03 -7.67
N LEU A 53 -1.80 0.01 -8.54
CA LEU A 53 -1.47 0.14 -9.96
C LEU A 53 -2.26 1.24 -10.68
N ASP A 54 -3.52 1.47 -10.29
CA ASP A 54 -4.36 2.52 -10.89
C ASP A 54 -4.05 3.94 -10.36
N LYS A 55 -3.20 4.06 -9.34
CA LYS A 55 -2.95 5.32 -8.62
C LYS A 55 -1.53 5.85 -8.81
N VAL A 56 -0.55 4.95 -8.85
CA VAL A 56 0.89 5.29 -8.87
C VAL A 56 1.38 5.49 -10.30
N ASP A 57 2.37 6.36 -10.48
CA ASP A 57 3.09 6.51 -11.74
C ASP A 57 4.21 5.47 -11.86
N GLU A 58 4.84 5.16 -10.72
CA GLU A 58 5.95 4.22 -10.65
C GLU A 58 5.77 3.25 -9.47
N MET A 59 6.23 2.01 -9.63
CA MET A 59 6.19 1.00 -8.58
C MET A 59 7.49 0.22 -8.51
N ILE A 60 8.11 0.20 -7.33
CA ILE A 60 9.29 -0.62 -7.03
C ILE A 60 8.86 -1.84 -6.22
N ILE A 61 9.16 -3.03 -6.70
CA ILE A 61 8.98 -4.29 -5.97
C ILE A 61 10.34 -4.77 -5.46
N GLY A 62 10.50 -4.81 -4.14
CA GLY A 62 11.73 -5.22 -3.48
C GLY A 62 11.54 -6.37 -2.48
N GLY A 63 12.62 -6.77 -1.81
CA GLY A 63 12.61 -7.85 -0.81
C GLY A 63 12.42 -9.25 -1.41
N GLY A 64 12.08 -10.22 -0.56
CA GLY A 64 11.93 -11.63 -0.96
C GLY A 64 10.85 -11.88 -2.02
N MET A 65 9.81 -11.05 -2.04
CA MET A 65 8.73 -11.15 -3.02
C MET A 65 9.21 -10.80 -4.45
N ALA A 66 10.26 -10.00 -4.60
CA ALA A 66 10.81 -9.65 -5.91
C ALA A 66 11.33 -10.90 -6.66
N TYR A 67 11.89 -11.89 -5.96
CA TYR A 67 12.38 -13.12 -6.59
C TYR A 67 11.28 -13.91 -7.28
N THR A 68 10.05 -13.88 -6.78
CA THR A 68 8.93 -14.54 -7.46
C THR A 68 8.63 -13.87 -8.80
N PHE A 69 8.65 -12.53 -8.85
CA PHE A 69 8.49 -11.80 -10.10
C PHE A 69 9.67 -12.01 -11.04
N LEU A 70 10.91 -11.90 -10.57
CA LEU A 70 12.12 -12.10 -11.39
C LEU A 70 12.19 -13.53 -11.95
N LYS A 71 11.82 -14.54 -11.16
CA LYS A 71 11.79 -15.93 -11.61
C LYS A 71 10.79 -16.15 -12.76
N VAL A 72 9.62 -15.52 -12.69
CA VAL A 72 8.57 -15.68 -13.71
C VAL A 72 8.82 -14.81 -14.93
N VAL A 73 9.22 -13.54 -14.74
CA VAL A 73 9.41 -12.57 -15.83
C VAL A 73 10.72 -12.82 -16.59
N ASN A 74 11.80 -13.12 -15.87
CA ASN A 74 13.14 -13.27 -16.47
C ASN A 74 13.61 -14.73 -16.56
N GLY A 75 12.82 -15.71 -16.11
CA GLY A 75 13.19 -17.12 -16.14
C GLY A 75 14.36 -17.50 -15.23
N ILE A 76 14.69 -16.67 -14.23
CA ILE A 76 15.83 -16.88 -13.34
C ILE A 76 15.45 -17.98 -12.34
N SER A 77 16.11 -19.14 -12.45
CA SER A 77 15.83 -20.35 -11.66
C SER A 77 16.29 -20.24 -10.22
#